data_AF-K5V8M9-F1
#
_entry.id   AF-K5V8M9-F1
#
_cell.length_a   1.000
_cell.length_b   1.000
_cell.length_c   1.000
_cell.angle_alpha   90.00
_cell.angle_beta   90.00
_cell.angle_gamma   90.00
#
_symmetry.space_group_name_H-M   'P 1'
#
loop_
_entity.id
_entity.type
_entity.pdbx_description
1 polymer ?
#
loop_
_entity_poly.entity_id
_entity_poly.type
_entity_poly.pdbx_seq_one_letter_code
_entity_poly.pdbx_strand_id
1 'polypeptide(L)'
;MTRALALAGDGGFGGFGALGGEAEDVGEREVGLKLWEGKYQFRTEMLPSFVGEAFGRKIFSTGKSLNFIRYSCQDSDWVATREKLSNTGGMLQYSDIVGLERSIDTAYQIASRRLFDIFFEKYGLLQHLRALKQYLLLGHGDFADQLMESLAPNLARPANTLYRHNLTATLETAIRQSSAQYDPPDVLRRLDARMLEYSHGEIGWDVFTLEYKVDAPIDTVIDSEAMIKYLKLFNHLWKIKRIESALSKGWMRIAGGARTFLRLPGTCASARGVPLHG
;
A
#
# COMPACT_ATOMS: atom_id res chain seq x y z
N MET A 1 47.88 -33.43 -7.40
CA MET A 1 47.61 -34.84 -7.06
C MET A 1 46.64 -34.87 -5.88
N THR A 2 45.32 -34.81 -6.12
CA THR A 2 44.34 -35.90 -6.36
C THR A 2 43.64 -36.39 -5.09
N ARG A 3 42.35 -36.03 -4.96
CA ARG A 3 41.17 -36.74 -4.44
C ARG A 3 40.14 -35.67 -4.02
N ALA A 4 39.12 -35.27 -4.77
CA ALA A 4 38.15 -35.98 -5.60
C ALA A 4 37.39 -37.06 -4.81
N LEU A 5 36.22 -36.70 -4.30
CA LEU A 5 35.17 -37.63 -3.89
C LEU A 5 33.91 -37.22 -4.64
N ALA A 6 33.64 -37.99 -5.70
CA ALA A 6 32.41 -37.99 -6.46
C ALA A 6 31.53 -39.14 -5.93
N LEU A 7 30.23 -38.90 -5.81
CA LEU A 7 29.21 -39.95 -5.76
C LEU A 7 28.12 -39.57 -6.76
N ALA A 8 28.09 -40.30 -7.88
CA ALA A 8 26.88 -40.57 -8.67
C ALA A 8 25.91 -41.37 -7.77
N GLY A 9 24.58 -41.24 -7.80
CA GLY A 9 23.67 -41.12 -8.94
C GLY A 9 23.06 -42.49 -9.19
N ASP A 10 21.77 -42.71 -8.87
CA ASP A 10 20.76 -43.28 -9.79
C ASP A 10 19.38 -43.48 -9.14
N GLY A 11 18.34 -43.46 -9.98
CA GLY A 11 17.14 -44.28 -9.80
C GLY A 11 15.87 -43.61 -9.27
N GLY A 12 15.00 -43.15 -10.17
CA GLY A 12 13.66 -42.64 -9.85
C GLY A 12 12.56 -43.69 -9.71
N PHE A 13 11.44 -43.26 -9.11
CA PHE A 13 10.05 -43.75 -9.31
C PHE A 13 9.16 -42.78 -8.50
N GLY A 14 8.22 -42.03 -9.07
CA GLY A 14 6.87 -42.46 -9.44
C GLY A 14 5.90 -41.43 -8.86
N GLY A 15 5.04 -40.85 -9.70
CA GLY A 15 4.30 -39.62 -9.41
C GLY A 15 3.20 -39.74 -8.36
N PHE A 16 2.85 -38.61 -7.76
CA PHE A 16 1.53 -38.35 -7.17
C PHE A 16 1.35 -36.84 -6.93
N GLY A 17 0.18 -36.31 -7.34
CA GLY A 17 -0.47 -35.18 -6.67
C GLY A 17 0.05 -33.77 -6.95
N ALA A 18 -0.50 -33.14 -8.00
CA ALA A 18 -0.54 -31.70 -8.12
C ALA A 18 -1.38 -31.08 -6.98
N LEU A 19 -0.77 -30.38 -6.03
CA LEU A 19 -1.40 -29.41 -5.12
C LEU A 19 -0.30 -28.60 -4.41
N GLY A 20 -0.32 -27.27 -4.52
CA GLY A 20 0.46 -26.38 -3.65
C GLY A 20 1.32 -25.38 -4.41
N GLY A 21 0.72 -24.28 -4.83
CA GLY A 21 1.41 -23.16 -5.46
C GLY A 21 0.87 -21.83 -4.97
N GLU A 22 0.84 -21.61 -3.65
CA GLU A 22 0.52 -20.29 -3.04
C GLU A 22 1.27 -20.10 -1.70
N ALA A 23 2.60 -20.31 -1.70
CA ALA A 23 3.41 -20.07 -0.50
C ALA A 23 4.70 -19.23 -0.74
N GLU A 24 4.93 -18.72 -1.95
CA GLU A 24 6.17 -17.98 -2.24
C GLU A 24 6.04 -16.44 -2.17
N ASP A 25 4.83 -15.85 -2.22
CA ASP A 25 4.66 -14.37 -2.20
C ASP A 25 4.54 -13.75 -0.79
N VAL A 26 4.41 -14.58 0.26
CA VAL A 26 4.36 -14.11 1.66
C VAL A 26 5.76 -13.98 2.25
N GLY A 27 6.73 -14.74 1.71
CA GLY A 27 8.10 -14.81 2.21
C GLY A 27 8.88 -13.51 2.04
N GLU A 28 8.68 -12.76 0.95
CA GLU A 28 9.44 -11.53 0.68
C GLU A 28 8.92 -10.30 1.44
N ARG A 29 7.61 -10.20 1.68
CA ARG A 29 6.99 -9.09 2.41
C ARG A 29 7.44 -9.03 3.87
N GLU A 30 7.64 -10.18 4.52
CA GLU A 30 8.14 -10.20 5.91
C GLU A 30 9.63 -9.82 6.05
N VAL A 31 10.41 -9.80 4.97
CA VAL A 31 11.86 -9.60 5.03
C VAL A 31 12.20 -8.17 5.43
N GLY A 32 11.45 -7.17 4.93
CA GLY A 32 11.70 -5.75 5.20
C GLY A 32 11.50 -5.38 6.68
N LEU A 33 10.40 -5.81 7.28
CA LEU A 33 10.09 -5.56 8.69
C LEU A 33 11.01 -6.35 9.63
N LYS A 34 11.29 -7.63 9.31
CA LYS A 34 12.25 -8.45 10.07
C LYS A 34 13.67 -7.87 10.05
N LEU A 35 14.06 -7.16 8.99
CA LEU A 35 15.34 -6.46 8.90
C LEU A 35 15.46 -5.30 9.90
N TRP A 36 14.39 -4.53 10.13
CA TRP A 36 14.41 -3.33 10.98
C TRP A 36 14.17 -3.63 12.47
N GLU A 37 13.23 -4.54 12.77
CA GLU A 37 12.84 -4.86 14.14
C GLU A 37 13.52 -6.11 14.70
N GLY A 38 13.67 -7.14 13.88
CA GLY A 38 14.10 -8.47 14.33
C GLY A 38 15.61 -8.63 14.53
N LYS A 39 16.45 -7.94 13.75
CA LYS A 39 17.91 -8.19 13.75
C LYS A 39 18.66 -7.56 14.93
N TYR A 40 18.19 -6.41 15.42
CA TYR A 40 18.87 -5.66 16.47
C TYR A 40 17.88 -5.23 17.54
N GLN A 41 18.12 -5.72 18.77
CA GLN A 41 17.36 -5.36 19.96
C GLN A 41 18.28 -4.62 20.94
N PHE A 42 17.79 -3.52 21.50
CA PHE A 42 18.53 -2.74 22.48
C PHE A 42 18.44 -3.42 23.85
N ARG A 43 19.56 -3.91 24.37
CA ARG A 43 19.65 -4.49 25.72
C ARG A 43 20.24 -3.45 26.66
N THR A 44 19.39 -2.87 27.51
CA THR A 44 19.78 -1.87 28.53
C THR A 44 20.75 -2.44 29.56
N GLU A 45 20.65 -3.74 29.86
CA GLU A 45 21.48 -4.41 30.88
C GLU A 45 22.96 -4.58 30.48
N MET A 46 23.26 -4.56 29.18
CA MET A 46 24.63 -4.67 28.66
C MET A 46 25.24 -3.30 28.38
N LEU A 47 24.56 -2.22 28.76
CA LEU A 47 25.05 -0.87 28.58
C LEU A 47 26.14 -0.57 29.61
N PRO A 48 27.35 -0.18 29.20
CA PRO A 48 28.39 0.20 30.14
C PRO A 48 27.98 1.45 30.94
N SER A 49 28.33 1.51 32.22
CA SER A 49 27.97 2.62 33.12
C SER A 49 28.53 4.00 32.68
N PHE A 50 29.56 4.02 31.84
CA PHE A 50 30.13 5.24 31.26
C PHE A 50 29.32 5.77 30.06
N VAL A 51 28.39 4.99 29.50
CA VAL A 51 27.49 5.39 28.42
C VAL A 51 26.11 5.64 29.01
N GLY A 52 25.64 6.88 28.97
CA GLY A 52 24.25 7.19 29.32
C GLY A 52 23.26 6.48 28.38
N GLU A 53 22.06 6.18 28.88
CA GLU A 53 21.05 5.47 28.08
C GLU A 53 20.70 6.21 26.78
N ALA A 54 20.58 7.54 26.83
CA ALA A 54 20.32 8.37 25.66
C ALA A 54 21.44 8.27 24.60
N PHE A 55 22.70 8.22 25.05
CA PHE A 55 23.85 8.08 24.17
C PHE A 55 23.91 6.68 23.55
N GLY A 56 23.66 5.64 24.35
CA GLY A 56 23.55 4.26 23.86
C GLY A 56 22.44 4.07 22.82
N ARG A 57 21.27 4.67 23.05
CA ARG A 57 20.16 4.65 22.08
C ARG A 57 20.51 5.38 20.78
N LYS A 58 21.26 6.48 20.86
CA LYS A 58 21.75 7.20 19.68
C LYS A 58 22.71 6.34 18.86
N ILE A 59 23.69 5.70 19.49
CA ILE A 59 24.61 4.75 18.83
C ILE A 59 23.83 3.62 18.16
N PHE A 60 22.88 3.03 18.87
CA PHE A 60 22.03 1.96 18.36
C PHE A 60 21.21 2.41 17.14
N SER A 61 20.63 3.62 17.18
CA SER A 61 19.89 4.20 16.07
C SER A 61 20.79 4.49 14.85
N THR A 62 22.00 5.02 15.07
CA THR A 62 23.00 5.19 14.00
C THR A 62 23.35 3.86 13.35
N GLY A 63 23.58 2.82 14.16
CA GLY A 63 23.88 1.47 13.68
C GLY A 63 22.75 0.86 12.87
N LYS A 64 21.50 0.98 13.34
CA LYS A 64 20.31 0.52 12.59
C LYS A 64 20.16 1.25 11.25
N SER A 65 20.31 2.57 11.25
CA SER A 65 20.22 3.40 10.05
C SER A 65 21.30 3.04 9.02
N LEU A 66 22.54 2.80 9.48
CA LEU A 66 23.63 2.36 8.62
C LEU A 66 23.41 0.96 8.05
N ASN A 67 22.94 0.03 8.88
CA ASN A 67 22.58 -1.31 8.44
C ASN A 67 21.50 -1.26 7.36
N PHE A 68 20.51 -0.39 7.54
CA PHE A 68 19.45 -0.19 6.56
C PHE A 68 19.98 0.40 5.25
N ILE A 69 20.84 1.41 5.29
CA ILE A 69 21.47 1.95 4.08
C ILE A 69 22.26 0.85 3.36
N ARG A 70 22.92 -0.05 4.09
CA ARG A 70 23.71 -1.14 3.50
C ARG A 70 22.87 -2.22 2.81
N TYR A 71 21.74 -2.61 3.40
CA TYR A 71 20.93 -3.73 2.88
C TYR A 71 19.76 -3.29 2.01
N SER A 72 19.17 -2.14 2.30
CA SER A 72 17.99 -1.61 1.62
C SER A 72 18.32 -0.61 0.51
N CYS A 73 19.55 -0.11 0.46
CA CYS A 73 20.00 0.81 -0.58
C CYS A 73 21.17 0.18 -1.37
N GLN A 74 21.19 0.44 -2.68
CA GLN A 74 22.26 -0.03 -3.56
C GLN A 74 23.62 0.51 -3.09
N ASP A 75 24.67 -0.29 -3.32
CA ASP A 75 26.02 -0.16 -2.72
C ASP A 75 26.65 1.25 -2.88
N SER A 76 26.29 2.00 -3.93
CA SER A 76 26.79 3.37 -4.17
C SER A 76 26.43 4.37 -3.06
N ASP A 77 25.19 4.29 -2.54
CA ASP A 77 24.70 5.20 -1.49
C ASP A 77 25.37 4.89 -0.14
N TRP A 78 25.69 3.61 0.09
CA TRP A 78 26.44 3.12 1.23
C TRP A 78 27.90 3.58 1.19
N VAL A 79 28.58 3.45 0.06
CA VAL A 79 29.99 3.87 -0.11
C VAL A 79 30.14 5.37 0.13
N ALA A 80 29.26 6.19 -0.44
CA ALA A 80 29.29 7.65 -0.22
C ALA A 80 29.02 8.05 1.24
N THR A 81 28.23 7.27 1.97
CA THR A 81 27.98 7.48 3.40
C THR A 81 29.18 7.05 4.24
N ARG A 82 29.82 5.92 3.89
CA ARG A 82 31.02 5.41 4.55
C ARG A 82 32.21 6.37 4.39
N GLU A 83 32.41 6.95 3.22
CA GLU A 83 33.48 7.92 2.98
C GLU A 83 33.30 9.18 3.82
N LYS A 84 32.06 9.71 3.92
CA LYS A 84 31.75 10.86 4.77
C LYS A 84 31.96 10.58 6.25
N LEU A 85 31.64 9.36 6.70
CA LEU A 85 31.89 8.91 8.07
C LEU A 85 33.37 8.66 8.38
N SER A 86 34.13 8.16 7.41
CA SER A 86 35.57 7.96 7.56
C SER A 86 36.31 9.28 7.72
N ASN A 87 35.85 10.35 7.06
CA ASN A 87 36.45 11.68 7.18
C ASN A 87 36.21 12.35 8.54
N THR A 88 35.16 11.92 9.27
CA THR A 88 34.92 12.33 10.66
C THR A 88 35.66 11.47 11.69
N GLY A 89 36.29 10.37 11.24
CA GLY A 89 37.05 9.44 12.07
C GLY A 89 38.44 9.98 12.43
N GLY A 90 38.50 11.01 13.27
CA GLY A 90 39.72 11.27 14.05
C GLY A 90 40.02 10.05 14.93
N MET A 91 41.30 9.73 15.12
CA MET A 91 41.72 8.58 15.94
C MET A 91 41.12 8.71 17.35
N LEU A 92 40.15 7.84 17.68
CA LEU A 92 39.45 7.84 18.96
C LEU A 92 40.46 7.57 20.08
N GLN A 93 40.70 8.55 20.95
CA GLN A 93 41.55 8.39 22.12
C GLN A 93 40.72 7.96 23.32
N TYR A 94 41.25 7.01 24.11
CA TYR A 94 40.58 6.39 25.26
C TYR A 94 40.11 7.39 26.34
N SER A 95 40.67 8.60 26.35
CA SER A 95 40.43 9.62 27.37
C SER A 95 39.34 10.65 27.02
N ASP A 96 38.88 10.70 25.76
CA ASP A 96 38.02 11.79 25.27
C ASP A 96 36.58 11.33 25.02
N ILE A 97 35.83 11.17 26.12
CA ILE A 97 34.40 10.82 26.09
C ILE A 97 33.59 11.93 25.38
N VAL A 98 34.01 13.18 25.53
CA VAL A 98 33.37 14.35 24.92
C VAL A 98 33.63 14.39 23.40
N GLY A 99 34.85 14.07 22.98
CA GLY A 99 35.21 13.89 21.57
C GLY A 99 34.47 12.73 20.93
N LEU A 100 34.33 11.61 21.64
CA LEU A 100 33.54 10.45 21.22
C LEU A 100 32.05 10.81 21.04
N GLU A 101 31.47 11.56 21.98
CA GLU A 101 30.07 12.02 21.88
C GLU A 101 29.85 12.89 20.65
N ARG A 102 30.74 13.86 20.40
CA ARG A 102 30.67 14.72 19.20
C ARG A 102 30.85 13.93 17.91
N SER A 103 31.76 12.96 17.89
CA SER A 103 31.97 12.09 16.72
C SER A 103 30.73 11.23 16.42
N ILE A 104 30.10 10.68 17.44
CA ILE A 104 28.87 9.89 17.28
C ILE A 104 27.69 10.79 16.88
N ASP A 105 27.60 12.01 17.41
CA ASP A 105 26.55 12.96 17.04
C ASP A 105 26.66 13.39 15.58
N THR A 106 27.86 13.69 15.11
CA THR A 106 28.10 14.00 13.69
C THR A 106 27.80 12.80 12.80
N ALA A 107 28.21 11.59 13.20
CA ALA A 107 27.89 10.36 12.49
C ALA A 107 26.37 10.10 12.42
N TYR A 108 25.65 10.30 13.53
CA TYR A 108 24.20 10.17 13.60
C TYR A 108 23.50 11.17 12.67
N GLN A 109 23.93 12.43 12.66
CA GLN A 109 23.35 13.45 11.78
C GLN A 109 23.59 13.13 10.30
N ILE A 110 24.80 12.71 9.94
CA ILE A 110 25.14 12.33 8.56
C ILE A 110 24.31 11.12 8.12
N ALA A 111 24.27 10.06 8.93
CA ALA A 111 23.53 8.85 8.62
C ALA A 111 22.02 9.11 8.52
N SER A 112 21.45 9.84 9.48
CA SER A 112 20.02 10.15 9.52
C SER A 112 19.60 11.04 8.35
N ARG A 113 20.38 12.08 8.03
CA ARG A 113 20.10 12.95 6.88
C ARG A 113 20.11 12.15 5.58
N ARG A 114 21.11 11.30 5.37
CA ARG A 114 21.17 10.46 4.17
C ARG A 114 20.05 9.45 4.08
N LEU A 115 19.66 8.86 5.20
CA LEU A 115 18.49 7.99 5.25
C LEU A 115 17.23 8.74 4.77
N PHE A 116 16.99 9.94 5.30
CA PHE A 116 15.84 10.75 4.87
C PHE A 116 15.92 11.21 3.42
N ASP A 117 17.08 11.64 2.94
CA ASP A 117 17.29 12.00 1.53
C ASP A 117 16.89 10.82 0.63
N ILE A 118 17.32 9.59 0.97
CA ILE A 118 16.97 8.39 0.20
C ILE A 118 15.46 8.10 0.25
N PHE A 119 14.83 8.16 1.42
CA PHE A 119 13.39 7.90 1.54
C PHE A 119 12.53 8.93 0.80
N PHE A 120 12.90 10.22 0.88
CA PHE A 120 12.09 11.30 0.31
C PHE A 120 12.39 11.55 -1.17
N GLU A 121 13.67 11.52 -1.58
CA GLU A 121 14.06 11.82 -2.96
C GLU A 121 14.00 10.57 -3.84
N LYS A 122 14.66 9.48 -3.42
CA LYS A 122 14.79 8.27 -4.27
C LYS A 122 13.53 7.41 -4.26
N TYR A 123 12.92 7.22 -3.10
CA TYR A 123 11.75 6.36 -2.93
C TYR A 123 10.42 7.14 -2.82
N GLY A 124 10.45 8.48 -2.86
CA GLY A 124 9.23 9.28 -2.94
C GLY A 124 8.22 8.99 -1.82
N LEU A 125 8.66 8.76 -0.57
CA LEU A 125 7.78 8.36 0.54
C LEU A 125 6.54 9.27 0.69
N LEU A 126 6.73 10.59 0.58
CA LEU A 126 5.62 11.54 0.66
C LEU A 126 4.60 11.39 -0.47
N GLN A 127 5.06 10.97 -1.65
CA GLN A 127 4.20 10.72 -2.79
C GLN A 127 3.34 9.47 -2.58
N HIS A 128 3.92 8.41 -2.00
CA HIS A 128 3.19 7.21 -1.62
C HIS A 128 2.18 7.46 -0.49
N LEU A 129 2.54 8.24 0.53
CA LEU A 129 1.60 8.63 1.58
C LEU A 129 0.45 9.48 1.05
N ARG A 130 0.73 10.39 0.10
CA ARG A 130 -0.29 11.16 -0.58
C ARG A 130 -1.21 10.26 -1.40
N ALA A 131 -0.66 9.28 -2.11
CA ALA A 131 -1.43 8.29 -2.86
C ALA A 131 -2.35 7.47 -1.95
N LEU A 132 -1.86 6.99 -0.80
CA LEU A 132 -2.70 6.28 0.18
C LEU A 132 -3.90 7.15 0.61
N LYS A 133 -3.68 8.43 0.86
CA LYS A 133 -4.79 9.36 1.15
C LYS A 133 -5.73 9.54 -0.05
N GLN A 134 -5.20 9.70 -1.25
CA GLN A 134 -5.98 9.98 -2.44
C GLN A 134 -6.85 8.79 -2.88
N TYR A 135 -6.29 7.59 -2.88
CA TYR A 135 -6.95 6.36 -3.35
C TYR A 135 -7.65 5.60 -2.23
N LEU A 136 -6.95 5.33 -1.12
CA LEU A 136 -7.45 4.46 -0.05
C LEU A 136 -8.38 5.20 0.92
N LEU A 137 -8.25 6.51 1.06
CA LEU A 137 -9.22 7.35 1.79
C LEU A 137 -10.21 8.07 0.85
N LEU A 138 -10.25 7.70 -0.45
CA LEU A 138 -11.16 8.26 -1.45
C LEU A 138 -11.09 9.81 -1.53
N GLY A 139 -9.90 10.38 -1.33
CA GLY A 139 -9.68 11.83 -1.41
C GLY A 139 -9.83 12.41 -2.82
N HIS A 140 -9.58 11.61 -3.86
CA HIS A 140 -9.89 11.98 -5.24
C HIS A 140 -11.33 11.57 -5.61
N GLY A 141 -12.25 12.52 -5.46
CA GLY A 141 -13.68 12.31 -5.75
C GLY A 141 -13.95 11.88 -7.20
N ASP A 142 -13.31 12.54 -8.17
CA ASP A 142 -13.43 12.20 -9.61
C ASP A 142 -13.05 10.74 -9.91
N PHE A 143 -11.90 10.30 -9.40
CA PHE A 143 -11.49 8.89 -9.50
C PHE A 143 -12.50 7.95 -8.82
N ALA A 144 -12.95 8.29 -7.61
CA ALA A 144 -13.90 7.46 -6.87
C ALA A 144 -15.25 7.32 -7.61
N ASP A 145 -15.75 8.41 -8.19
CA ASP A 145 -16.99 8.44 -8.96
C ASP A 145 -16.85 7.61 -10.26
N GLN A 146 -15.74 7.80 -10.99
CA GLN A 146 -15.47 7.05 -12.22
C GLN A 146 -15.26 5.56 -11.96
N LEU A 147 -14.55 5.22 -10.88
CA LEU A 147 -14.36 3.85 -10.43
C LEU A 147 -15.69 3.20 -10.06
N MET A 148 -16.55 3.91 -9.32
CA MET A 148 -17.87 3.44 -8.94
C MET A 148 -18.77 3.20 -10.16
N GLU A 149 -18.73 4.06 -11.17
CA GLU A 149 -19.54 3.93 -12.38
C GLU A 149 -19.05 2.77 -13.26
N SER A 150 -17.75 2.67 -13.48
CA SER A 150 -17.14 1.60 -14.29
C SER A 150 -17.25 0.21 -13.66
N LEU A 151 -17.16 0.11 -12.32
CA LEU A 151 -17.28 -1.16 -11.60
C LEU A 151 -18.73 -1.58 -11.33
N ALA A 152 -19.69 -0.65 -11.30
CA ALA A 152 -21.08 -0.95 -11.02
C ALA A 152 -21.69 -2.16 -11.77
N PRO A 153 -21.52 -2.30 -13.10
CA PRO A 153 -22.10 -3.44 -13.84
C PRO A 153 -21.45 -4.78 -13.48
N ASN A 154 -20.19 -4.77 -13.04
CA ASN A 154 -19.46 -5.96 -12.63
C ASN A 154 -19.84 -6.35 -11.20
N LEU A 155 -19.85 -5.37 -10.28
CA LEU A 155 -20.12 -5.60 -8.86
C LEU A 155 -21.58 -5.93 -8.54
N ALA A 156 -22.51 -5.63 -9.45
CA ALA A 156 -23.91 -6.06 -9.33
C ALA A 156 -24.10 -7.58 -9.50
N ARG A 157 -23.11 -8.28 -10.05
CA ARG A 157 -23.13 -9.74 -10.22
C ARG A 157 -22.64 -10.44 -8.94
N PRO A 158 -22.99 -11.72 -8.72
CA PRO A 158 -22.48 -12.48 -7.59
C PRO A 158 -20.96 -12.62 -7.65
N ALA A 159 -20.33 -12.66 -6.47
CA ALA A 159 -18.86 -12.73 -6.31
C ALA A 159 -18.19 -13.85 -7.14
N ASN A 160 -18.85 -14.99 -7.31
CA ASN A 160 -18.34 -16.14 -8.07
C ASN A 160 -18.07 -15.84 -9.56
N THR A 161 -18.71 -14.81 -10.13
CA THR A 161 -18.56 -14.44 -11.55
C THR A 161 -17.57 -13.29 -11.76
N LEU A 162 -17.02 -12.75 -10.68
CA LEU A 162 -16.06 -11.66 -10.72
C LEU A 162 -14.65 -12.24 -10.79
N TYR A 163 -13.93 -11.87 -11.85
CA TYR A 163 -12.54 -12.26 -12.02
C TYR A 163 -11.61 -11.07 -11.81
N ARG A 164 -10.44 -11.33 -11.20
CA ARG A 164 -9.42 -10.31 -10.90
C ARG A 164 -8.96 -9.53 -12.14
N HIS A 165 -8.77 -10.22 -13.27
CA HIS A 165 -8.32 -9.57 -14.52
C HIS A 165 -9.35 -8.55 -15.03
N ASN A 166 -10.64 -8.80 -14.83
CA ASN A 166 -11.68 -7.84 -15.21
C ASN A 166 -11.65 -6.62 -14.30
N LEU A 167 -11.47 -6.82 -12.99
CA LEU A 167 -11.38 -5.73 -12.02
C LEU A 167 -10.17 -4.82 -12.27
N THR A 168 -9.01 -5.42 -12.53
CA THR A 168 -7.78 -4.69 -12.87
C THR A 168 -7.91 -3.93 -14.19
N ALA A 169 -8.47 -4.53 -15.24
CA ALA A 169 -8.74 -3.84 -16.50
C ALA A 169 -9.71 -2.66 -16.32
N THR A 170 -10.77 -2.83 -15.52
CA THR A 170 -11.70 -1.73 -15.22
C THR A 170 -11.07 -0.64 -14.37
N LEU A 171 -10.18 -1.00 -13.43
CA LEU A 171 -9.42 -0.04 -12.62
C LEU A 171 -8.50 0.79 -13.51
N GLU A 172 -7.74 0.17 -14.41
CA GLU A 172 -6.89 0.88 -15.37
C GLU A 172 -7.70 1.81 -16.27
N THR A 173 -8.88 1.37 -16.71
CA THR A 173 -9.78 2.20 -17.51
C THR A 173 -10.28 3.41 -16.70
N ALA A 174 -10.65 3.22 -15.44
CA ALA A 174 -11.07 4.29 -14.53
C ALA A 174 -9.93 5.29 -14.24
N ILE A 175 -8.70 4.82 -14.07
CA ILE A 175 -7.51 5.68 -13.91
C ILE A 175 -7.32 6.55 -15.15
N ARG A 176 -7.42 5.97 -16.36
CA ARG A 176 -7.27 6.72 -17.62
C ARG A 176 -8.39 7.73 -17.86
N GLN A 177 -9.59 7.46 -17.35
CA GLN A 177 -10.75 8.33 -17.51
C GLN A 177 -10.80 9.46 -16.49
N SER A 178 -10.00 9.39 -15.42
CA SER A 178 -10.02 10.35 -14.33
C SER A 178 -8.74 11.20 -14.28
N SER A 179 -8.78 12.23 -13.44
CA SER A 179 -7.63 13.09 -13.17
C SER A 179 -6.43 12.35 -12.56
N ALA A 180 -6.61 11.08 -12.14
CA ALA A 180 -5.55 10.20 -11.65
C ALA A 180 -4.48 9.87 -12.72
N GLN A 181 -4.75 10.10 -14.01
CA GLN A 181 -3.76 9.88 -15.08
C GLN A 181 -2.49 10.74 -14.96
N TYR A 182 -2.55 11.86 -14.23
CA TYR A 182 -1.42 12.76 -14.04
C TYR A 182 -0.51 12.36 -12.86
N ASP A 183 -0.90 11.35 -12.09
CA ASP A 183 -0.09 10.83 -11.00
C ASP A 183 1.13 10.04 -11.53
N PRO A 184 2.21 9.95 -10.74
CA PRO A 184 3.40 9.19 -11.12
C PRO A 184 3.07 7.73 -11.46
N PRO A 185 3.71 7.15 -12.49
CA PRO A 185 3.45 5.77 -12.90
C PRO A 185 3.78 4.74 -11.82
N ASP A 186 4.72 5.06 -10.91
CA ASP A 186 5.12 4.18 -9.81
C ASP A 186 4.01 4.00 -8.76
N VAL A 187 3.17 5.03 -8.56
CA VAL A 187 2.00 4.93 -7.69
C VAL A 187 0.91 4.10 -8.36
N LEU A 188 0.68 4.32 -9.65
CA LEU A 188 -0.38 3.66 -10.40
C LEU A 188 -0.13 2.15 -10.54
N ARG A 189 1.13 1.74 -10.76
CA ARG A 189 1.53 0.31 -10.83
C ARG A 189 1.32 -0.44 -9.52
N ARG A 190 1.30 0.29 -8.40
CA ARG A 190 1.13 -0.27 -7.05
C ARG A 190 -0.33 -0.39 -6.64
N LEU A 191 -1.23 0.25 -7.37
CA LEU A 191 -2.66 0.15 -7.13
C LEU A 191 -3.19 -1.14 -7.76
N ASP A 192 -3.82 -1.99 -6.97
CA ASP A 192 -4.36 -3.26 -7.44
C ASP A 192 -5.79 -3.45 -6.92
N ALA A 193 -6.63 -4.10 -7.73
CA ALA A 193 -7.98 -4.45 -7.35
C ALA A 193 -7.99 -5.88 -6.81
N ARG A 194 -8.41 -6.04 -5.55
CA ARG A 194 -8.50 -7.35 -4.90
C ARG A 194 -9.92 -7.66 -4.44
N MET A 195 -10.23 -8.95 -4.45
CA MET A 195 -11.42 -9.50 -3.83
C MET A 195 -11.02 -10.06 -2.46
N LEU A 196 -11.76 -9.69 -1.42
CA LEU A 196 -11.65 -10.34 -0.11
C LEU A 196 -12.12 -11.79 -0.21
N GLU A 197 -11.72 -12.61 0.76
CA GLU A 197 -12.31 -13.94 0.93
C GLU A 197 -13.82 -13.80 1.20
N TYR A 198 -14.62 -14.47 0.38
CA TYR A 198 -16.08 -14.37 0.41
C TYR A 198 -16.73 -15.74 0.60
N SER A 199 -17.88 -15.76 1.27
CA SER A 199 -18.72 -16.95 1.35
C SER A 199 -19.73 -17.00 0.19
N HIS A 200 -20.31 -18.19 -0.05
CA HIS A 200 -21.31 -18.38 -1.10
C HIS A 200 -22.50 -17.42 -0.92
N GLY A 201 -22.84 -16.66 -1.96
CA GLY A 201 -24.01 -15.78 -1.99
C GLY A 201 -23.73 -14.29 -1.76
N GLU A 202 -22.47 -13.90 -1.56
CA GLU A 202 -22.10 -12.49 -1.44
C GLU A 202 -22.11 -11.76 -2.80
N ILE A 203 -22.52 -10.49 -2.75
CA ILE A 203 -22.56 -9.60 -3.92
C ILE A 203 -21.18 -8.97 -4.08
N GLY A 204 -20.72 -8.80 -5.32
CA GLY A 204 -19.40 -8.23 -5.60
C GLY A 204 -19.09 -6.90 -4.89
N TRP A 205 -20.12 -6.09 -4.63
CA TRP A 205 -19.98 -4.82 -3.91
C TRP A 205 -19.38 -4.92 -2.51
N ASP A 206 -19.62 -6.02 -1.80
CA ASP A 206 -19.14 -6.19 -0.42
C ASP A 206 -17.77 -6.90 -0.37
N VAL A 207 -17.40 -7.56 -1.46
CA VAL A 207 -16.16 -8.33 -1.63
C VAL A 207 -15.03 -7.49 -2.24
N PHE A 208 -15.38 -6.46 -3.02
CA PHE A 208 -14.42 -5.61 -3.71
C PHE A 208 -13.60 -4.74 -2.76
N THR A 209 -12.28 -4.72 -2.99
CA THR A 209 -11.34 -3.87 -2.26
C THR A 209 -10.24 -3.32 -3.17
N LEU A 210 -9.74 -2.16 -2.81
CA LEU A 210 -8.55 -1.56 -3.42
C LEU A 210 -7.35 -1.84 -2.51
N GLU A 211 -6.31 -2.43 -3.07
CA GLU A 211 -5.05 -2.70 -2.36
C GLU A 211 -3.98 -1.77 -2.91
N TYR A 212 -3.17 -1.23 -2.00
CA TYR A 212 -1.98 -0.48 -2.36
C TYR A 212 -0.76 -1.32 -1.98
N LYS A 213 -0.04 -1.84 -2.99
CA LYS A 213 1.17 -2.64 -2.77
C LYS A 213 2.33 -1.72 -2.42
N VAL A 214 2.84 -1.86 -1.20
CA VAL A 214 4.06 -1.18 -0.76
C VAL A 214 5.20 -2.17 -0.89
N ASP A 215 6.22 -1.81 -1.67
CA ASP A 215 7.42 -2.63 -1.81
C ASP A 215 8.50 -2.18 -0.81
N ALA A 216 9.45 -3.06 -0.52
CA ALA A 216 10.67 -2.67 0.16
C ALA A 216 11.37 -1.55 -0.64
N PRO A 217 11.87 -0.48 0.01
CA PRO A 217 12.06 -0.32 1.45
C PRO A 217 10.98 0.54 2.16
N ILE A 218 9.90 0.92 1.48
CA ILE A 218 8.85 1.79 2.05
C ILE A 218 7.98 1.02 3.06
N ASP A 219 7.86 -0.29 2.88
CA ASP A 219 7.15 -1.20 3.79
C ASP A 219 7.68 -1.14 5.23
N THR A 220 8.95 -0.77 5.43
CA THR A 220 9.49 -0.62 6.80
C THR A 220 8.92 0.58 7.55
N VAL A 221 8.40 1.58 6.82
CA VAL A 221 7.77 2.77 7.41
C VAL A 221 6.25 2.61 7.44
N ILE A 222 5.69 2.01 6.39
CA ILE A 222 4.26 1.73 6.28
C ILE A 222 4.01 0.30 6.72
N ASP A 223 3.82 0.13 8.02
CA ASP A 223 3.63 -1.18 8.63
C ASP A 223 2.40 -1.92 8.06
N SER A 224 2.53 -3.25 7.98
CA SER A 224 1.46 -4.16 7.59
C SER A 224 0.23 -4.02 8.49
N GLU A 225 0.41 -3.81 9.80
CA GLU A 225 -0.74 -3.56 10.68
C GLU A 225 -1.45 -2.24 10.37
N ALA A 226 -0.69 -1.20 9.98
CA ALA A 226 -1.25 0.07 9.57
C ALA A 226 -2.05 -0.09 8.27
N MET A 227 -1.56 -0.88 7.31
CA MET A 227 -2.26 -1.18 6.07
C MET A 227 -3.61 -1.89 6.30
N ILE A 228 -3.66 -2.84 7.24
CA ILE A 228 -4.93 -3.49 7.62
C ILE A 228 -5.93 -2.46 8.16
N LYS A 229 -5.47 -1.48 8.96
CA LYS A 229 -6.32 -0.40 9.48
C LYS A 229 -6.82 0.50 8.36
N TYR A 230 -5.97 0.86 7.40
CA TYR A 230 -6.37 1.63 6.23
C TYR A 230 -7.38 0.90 5.34
N LEU A 231 -7.21 -0.42 5.15
CA LEU A 231 -8.16 -1.23 4.38
C LEU A 231 -9.55 -1.26 5.04
N LYS A 232 -9.60 -1.36 6.37
CA LYS A 232 -10.86 -1.26 7.13
C LYS A 232 -11.55 0.09 6.92
N LEU A 233 -10.79 1.19 6.92
CA LEU A 233 -11.31 2.52 6.64
C LEU A 233 -11.83 2.63 5.20
N PHE A 234 -11.08 2.12 4.22
CA PHE A 234 -11.51 2.08 2.82
C PHE A 234 -12.85 1.35 2.66
N ASN A 235 -12.99 0.16 3.25
CA ASN A 235 -14.23 -0.63 3.16
C ASN A 235 -15.44 0.12 3.75
N HIS A 236 -15.24 0.86 4.82
CA HIS A 236 -16.30 1.69 5.40
C HIS A 236 -16.67 2.85 4.48
N LEU A 237 -15.68 3.61 4.00
CA LEU A 237 -15.90 4.74 3.10
C LEU A 237 -16.51 4.31 1.76
N TRP A 238 -16.10 3.16 1.22
CA TRP A 238 -16.63 2.58 -0.01
C TRP A 238 -18.14 2.29 0.11
N LYS A 239 -18.58 1.74 1.25
CA LYS A 239 -20.01 1.51 1.53
C LYS A 239 -20.80 2.82 1.57
N ILE A 240 -20.23 3.87 2.19
CA ILE A 240 -20.86 5.19 2.22
C ILE A 240 -20.96 5.76 0.80
N LYS A 241 -19.89 5.71 0.02
CA LYS A 241 -19.86 6.21 -1.36
C LYS A 241 -20.85 5.48 -2.26
N ARG A 242 -21.05 4.18 -2.05
CA ARG A 242 -22.10 3.39 -2.72
C ARG A 242 -23.51 3.94 -2.43
N ILE A 243 -23.80 4.25 -1.16
CA ILE A 243 -25.10 4.79 -0.75
C ILE A 243 -25.32 6.19 -1.35
N GLU A 244 -24.30 7.04 -1.30
CA GLU A 244 -24.32 8.38 -1.92
C GLU A 244 -24.64 8.30 -3.42
N SER A 245 -23.95 7.43 -4.16
CA SER A 245 -24.19 7.24 -5.60
C SER A 245 -25.59 6.70 -5.88
N ALA A 246 -26.06 5.73 -5.09
CA ALA A 246 -27.41 5.18 -5.23
C ALA A 246 -28.51 6.22 -4.96
N LEU A 247 -28.35 7.04 -3.92
CA LEU A 247 -29.26 8.13 -3.58
C LEU A 247 -29.29 9.19 -4.69
N SER A 248 -28.11 9.57 -5.20
CA SER A 248 -27.98 10.55 -6.28
C SER A 248 -28.66 10.06 -7.56
N LYS A 249 -28.47 8.80 -7.93
CA LYS A 249 -29.17 8.15 -9.06
C LYS A 249 -30.68 8.09 -8.82
N GLY A 250 -31.12 7.78 -7.61
CA GLY A 250 -32.54 7.78 -7.23
C GLY A 250 -33.18 9.16 -7.35
N TRP A 251 -32.51 10.19 -6.84
CA TRP A 251 -32.96 11.58 -6.97
C TRP A 251 -33.03 12.04 -8.42
N MET A 252 -32.01 11.77 -9.24
CA MET A 252 -32.02 12.09 -10.66
C MET A 252 -33.20 11.43 -11.40
N ARG A 253 -33.55 10.19 -11.04
CA ARG A 253 -34.73 9.50 -11.60
C ARG A 253 -36.04 10.16 -11.19
N ILE A 254 -36.20 10.57 -9.93
CA ILE A 254 -37.41 11.22 -9.44
C ILE A 254 -37.54 12.62 -10.04
N ALA A 255 -36.48 13.42 -10.01
CA ALA A 255 -36.47 14.76 -10.57
C ALA A 255 -36.64 14.76 -12.10
N GLY A 256 -36.01 13.81 -12.80
CA GLY A 256 -36.21 13.59 -14.24
C GLY A 256 -37.63 13.11 -14.55
N GLY A 257 -38.14 12.15 -13.78
CA GLY A 257 -39.48 11.58 -13.89
C GLY A 257 -40.59 12.62 -13.72
N ALA A 258 -40.46 13.50 -12.72
CA ALA A 258 -41.38 14.61 -12.49
C ALA A 258 -41.44 15.58 -13.69
N ARG A 259 -40.29 15.85 -14.34
CA ARG A 259 -40.23 16.70 -15.54
C ARG A 259 -40.86 16.05 -16.77
N THR A 260 -40.72 14.73 -16.93
CA THR A 260 -41.42 13.98 -17.99
C THR A 260 -42.93 13.88 -17.74
N PHE A 261 -43.37 13.72 -16.49
CA PHE A 261 -44.79 13.66 -16.15
C PHE A 261 -45.50 15.00 -16.38
N LEU A 262 -44.81 16.12 -16.14
CA LEU A 262 -45.31 17.47 -16.45
C LEU A 262 -45.31 17.80 -17.95
N ARG A 263 -44.65 17.00 -18.80
CA ARG A 263 -44.58 17.21 -20.26
C ARG A 263 -45.53 16.34 -21.08
N LEU A 264 -46.27 15.40 -20.47
CA LEU A 264 -47.31 14.65 -21.17
C LEU A 264 -48.52 15.59 -21.43
N PRO A 265 -48.83 15.95 -22.69
CA PRO A 265 -50.04 16.69 -23.00
C PRO A 265 -51.21 15.70 -23.03
N GLY A 266 -52.16 15.88 -22.11
CA GLY A 266 -53.53 15.39 -22.28
C GLY A 266 -53.82 13.95 -21.87
N THR A 267 -53.97 13.70 -20.56
CA THR A 267 -54.85 12.62 -20.06
C THR A 267 -55.78 13.04 -18.92
N CYS A 268 -55.79 14.30 -18.48
CA CYS A 268 -56.72 14.78 -17.44
C CYS A 268 -58.10 15.25 -17.96
N ALA A 269 -58.40 15.13 -19.26
CA ALA A 269 -59.67 15.61 -19.83
C ALA A 269 -60.51 14.48 -20.46
N SER A 270 -60.79 13.40 -19.71
CA SER A 270 -61.89 12.49 -20.06
C SER A 270 -62.44 11.77 -18.83
N ALA A 271 -62.81 12.55 -17.80
CA ALA A 271 -63.60 12.06 -16.68
C ALA A 271 -64.47 13.19 -16.14
N ARG A 272 -65.31 13.78 -16.98
CA ARG A 272 -66.47 14.59 -16.55
C ARG A 272 -67.40 14.80 -17.74
N GLY A 273 -68.55 14.14 -17.72
CA GLY A 273 -69.66 14.42 -18.63
C GLY A 273 -70.23 13.19 -19.33
N VAL A 274 -70.83 12.26 -18.59
CA VAL A 274 -71.94 11.47 -19.15
C VAL A 274 -73.22 12.28 -18.86
N PRO A 275 -73.89 12.87 -19.86
CA PRO A 275 -75.20 13.45 -19.65
C PRO A 275 -76.24 12.32 -19.60
N LEU A 276 -76.90 12.19 -18.45
CA LEU A 276 -78.15 11.44 -18.32
C LEU A 276 -79.22 12.21 -19.09
N HIS A 277 -79.75 11.64 -20.17
CA HIS A 277 -80.96 12.10 -20.83
C HIS A 277 -82.02 10.99 -20.81
N GLY A 278 -83.20 11.36 -20.28
CA GLY A 278 -84.52 10.94 -20.74
C GLY A 278 -84.93 9.51 -20.47
#